data_AF-A0A533SE04-F1
#
_entry.id   AF-A0A533SE04-F1
#
_cell.length_a   1.000
_cell.length_b   1.000
_cell.length_c   1.000
_cell.angle_alpha   90.00
_cell.angle_beta   90.00
_cell.angle_gamma   90.00
#
_symmetry.space_group_name_H-M   'P 1'
#
loop_
_entity.id
_entity.type
_entity.pdbx_description
1 polymer ?
#
loop_
_entity_poly.entity_id
_entity_poly.type
_entity_poly.pdbx_seq_one_letter_code
_entity_poly.pdbx_strand_id
1 'polypeptide(L)'
;MPIGTDLPQLTEGIPTTTLQVIDVATATQATVKTSDSFTATPEAPLETPTEAITPTTTPLGGGQGQIAFVSDRTGIMQIWLMNSDGSNQIQLTSMNEGACQPNWSPDGAHLAFISPCRRKEGTYPGAKIFLLDLTNNNQTTSLPVPPSPSGDFDPAWSPDGTRIAFTSLRTGRPHIFLYNLETGNLQELSATRYYDRQPTWSPSGMQIAFVRTVVFDQIWIMTDTGMLSEGFTFSGDVNNQSPVWSPDGLIIYYSQVRNNLVSTWLTALRYEDRKTSKEFRIPAENPGSFGPMYKPSISPDGYYIGFESWPDGNNHDIYRMAVNGSDLVRLTTDPGTDFSPAWRPISK
;
A
#
# COMPACT_ATOMS: atom_id res chain seq x y z
N MET A 1 51.55 -54.80 -30.15
CA MET A 1 50.35 -55.58 -30.52
C MET A 1 49.13 -54.80 -30.07
N PRO A 2 48.31 -54.23 -30.97
CA PRO A 2 46.96 -53.80 -30.62
C PRO A 2 45.92 -54.69 -31.32
N ILE A 3 44.87 -55.09 -30.59
CA ILE A 3 43.70 -55.80 -31.12
C ILE A 3 42.48 -54.88 -30.91
N GLY A 4 41.68 -54.79 -31.96
CA GLY A 4 40.70 -53.75 -32.23
C GLY A 4 39.43 -53.77 -31.40
N THR A 5 38.83 -52.59 -31.42
CA THR A 5 37.52 -52.19 -30.90
C THR A 5 36.44 -52.40 -31.96
N ASP A 6 35.33 -53.06 -31.59
CA ASP A 6 34.07 -52.92 -32.32
C ASP A 6 32.89 -53.27 -31.40
N LEU A 7 31.97 -52.32 -31.20
CA LEU A 7 30.63 -52.53 -30.65
C LEU A 7 29.68 -51.45 -31.22
N PRO A 8 28.44 -51.80 -31.60
CA PRO A 8 27.67 -51.05 -32.59
C PRO A 8 26.80 -49.94 -32.01
N GLN A 9 26.48 -48.97 -32.87
CA GLN A 9 25.54 -47.88 -32.63
C GLN A 9 24.09 -48.31 -32.81
N LEU A 10 23.20 -47.85 -31.93
CA LEU A 10 21.75 -47.87 -32.10
C LEU A 10 21.25 -46.45 -32.37
N THR A 11 20.65 -46.27 -33.55
CA THR A 11 19.95 -45.06 -33.98
C THR A 11 18.45 -45.36 -34.09
N GLU A 12 17.62 -44.72 -33.26
CA GLU A 12 16.18 -44.61 -33.52
C GLU A 12 15.73 -43.16 -33.40
N GLY A 13 14.91 -42.75 -34.37
CA GLY A 13 14.67 -41.37 -34.76
C GLY A 13 13.53 -40.66 -34.03
N ILE A 14 13.61 -39.34 -34.06
CA ILE A 14 12.61 -38.40 -33.54
C ILE A 14 11.66 -38.03 -34.69
N PRO A 15 10.32 -38.13 -34.53
CA PRO A 15 9.40 -37.68 -35.57
C PRO A 15 9.36 -36.15 -35.64
N THR A 16 9.61 -35.61 -36.84
CA THR A 16 9.53 -34.17 -37.15
C THR A 16 8.19 -33.88 -37.81
N THR A 17 7.33 -33.08 -37.19
CA THR A 17 6.07 -32.62 -37.77
C THR A 17 6.32 -31.46 -38.72
N THR A 18 6.04 -31.64 -40.01
CA THR A 18 6.17 -30.61 -41.05
C THR A 18 4.82 -29.91 -41.25
N LEU A 19 4.78 -28.59 -41.09
CA LEU A 19 3.62 -27.75 -41.42
C LEU A 19 3.64 -27.42 -42.92
N GLN A 20 2.55 -27.74 -43.62
CA GLN A 20 2.34 -27.35 -45.02
C GLN A 20 1.91 -25.88 -45.12
N VAL A 21 2.67 -25.11 -45.90
CA VAL A 21 2.32 -23.78 -46.40
C VAL A 21 1.46 -23.97 -47.65
N ILE A 22 0.29 -23.34 -47.71
CA ILE A 22 -0.56 -23.32 -48.91
C ILE A 22 -0.26 -22.02 -49.66
N ASP A 23 0.23 -22.17 -50.89
CA ASP A 23 0.55 -21.08 -51.82
C ASP A 23 -0.69 -20.44 -52.45
N VAL A 24 -0.56 -19.12 -52.65
CA VAL A 24 -1.53 -18.19 -53.21
C VAL A 24 -1.59 -18.34 -54.73
N ALA A 25 -2.79 -18.56 -55.28
CA ALA A 25 -3.03 -18.54 -56.72
C ALA A 25 -3.59 -17.19 -57.18
N THR A 26 -2.83 -16.53 -58.04
CA THR A 26 -3.19 -15.34 -58.81
C THR A 26 -4.15 -15.69 -59.96
N ALA A 27 -5.21 -14.92 -60.15
CA ALA A 27 -6.06 -14.99 -61.36
C ALA A 27 -6.33 -13.58 -61.91
N THR A 28 -6.17 -13.44 -63.23
CA THR A 28 -6.22 -12.17 -63.97
C THR A 28 -7.52 -12.05 -64.77
N GLN A 29 -8.19 -10.90 -64.61
CA GLN A 29 -9.08 -10.11 -65.50
C GLN A 29 -10.33 -10.72 -66.18
N ALA A 30 -11.45 -10.02 -65.99
CA ALA A 30 -12.36 -9.64 -67.08
C ALA A 30 -13.06 -8.29 -66.77
N THR A 31 -12.99 -7.35 -67.70
CA THR A 31 -13.67 -6.04 -67.69
C THR A 31 -15.13 -6.17 -68.13
N VAL A 32 -16.07 -5.66 -67.33
CA VAL A 32 -17.43 -5.32 -67.76
C VAL A 32 -17.70 -3.86 -67.42
N LYS A 33 -17.89 -3.03 -68.46
CA LYS A 33 -18.45 -1.68 -68.35
C LYS A 33 -19.96 -1.80 -68.33
N THR A 34 -20.61 -1.36 -67.26
CA THR A 34 -21.98 -0.83 -67.29
C THR A 34 -22.07 0.35 -66.33
N SER A 35 -22.71 1.41 -66.83
CA SER A 35 -22.89 2.72 -66.22
C SER A 35 -24.05 2.74 -65.23
N ASP A 36 -24.06 3.81 -64.44
CA ASP A 36 -25.15 4.33 -63.60
C ASP A 36 -25.11 3.90 -62.13
N SER A 37 -24.40 4.69 -61.32
CA SER A 37 -24.58 4.75 -59.88
C SER A 37 -25.03 6.16 -59.46
N PHE A 38 -26.25 6.23 -58.91
CA PHE A 38 -26.74 7.38 -58.18
C PHE A 38 -25.90 7.57 -56.91
N THR A 39 -25.41 8.79 -56.69
CA THR A 39 -24.69 9.14 -55.46
C THR A 39 -25.70 9.17 -54.30
N ALA A 40 -25.73 8.11 -53.50
CA ALA A 40 -26.34 8.16 -52.17
C ALA A 40 -25.42 8.99 -51.27
N THR A 41 -25.95 10.08 -50.71
CA THR A 41 -25.29 10.84 -49.64
C THR A 41 -25.00 9.88 -48.47
N PRO A 42 -23.76 9.83 -47.92
CA PRO A 42 -23.52 9.03 -46.74
C PRO A 42 -24.29 9.63 -45.56
N GLU A 43 -25.26 8.86 -45.06
CA GLU A 43 -25.93 9.16 -43.80
C GLU A 43 -24.89 9.00 -42.68
N ALA A 44 -24.65 10.09 -41.93
CA ALA A 44 -23.75 10.06 -40.79
C ALA A 44 -24.24 9.00 -39.78
N PRO A 45 -23.35 8.21 -39.16
CA PRO A 45 -23.77 7.31 -38.10
C PRO A 45 -24.50 8.11 -37.02
N LEU A 46 -25.73 7.71 -36.66
CA LEU A 46 -26.36 8.21 -35.44
C LEU A 46 -25.44 7.83 -34.27
N GLU A 47 -24.80 8.83 -33.67
CA GLU A 47 -24.08 8.62 -32.42
C GLU A 47 -25.11 8.22 -31.35
N THR A 48 -25.06 6.96 -30.92
CA THR A 48 -25.73 6.53 -29.69
C THR A 48 -25.22 7.42 -28.56
N PRO A 49 -26.08 8.06 -27.75
CA PRO A 49 -25.60 8.83 -26.60
C PRO A 49 -24.79 7.90 -25.70
N THR A 50 -23.48 8.11 -25.62
CA THR A 50 -22.65 7.53 -24.59
C THR A 50 -23.21 8.04 -23.26
N GLU A 51 -23.75 7.16 -22.41
CA GLU A 51 -24.09 7.53 -21.05
C GLU A 51 -22.87 8.17 -20.43
N ALA A 52 -22.93 9.49 -20.21
CA ALA A 52 -21.96 10.18 -19.39
C ALA A 52 -22.12 9.61 -17.99
N ILE A 53 -21.23 8.69 -17.61
CA ILE A 53 -21.05 8.25 -16.22
C ILE A 53 -20.79 9.51 -15.41
N THR A 54 -21.87 10.04 -14.86
CA THR A 54 -21.80 11.17 -13.94
C THR A 54 -21.25 10.56 -12.66
N PRO A 55 -20.07 10.96 -12.17
CA PRO A 55 -19.49 10.33 -10.98
C PRO A 55 -20.49 10.48 -9.84
N THR A 56 -20.94 9.35 -9.29
CA THR A 56 -21.73 9.33 -8.06
C THR A 56 -20.94 10.08 -7.00
N THR A 57 -21.57 11.04 -6.32
CA THR A 57 -20.94 11.76 -5.21
C THR A 57 -20.65 10.78 -4.08
N THR A 58 -19.43 10.27 -4.03
CA THR A 58 -18.94 9.49 -2.90
C THR A 58 -18.68 10.43 -1.72
N PRO A 59 -18.91 10.03 -0.46
CA PRO A 59 -18.40 10.77 0.70
C PRO A 59 -16.94 11.17 0.49
N LEU A 60 -16.55 12.37 0.95
CA LEU A 60 -15.21 12.92 0.76
C LEU A 60 -14.13 11.91 1.20
N GLY A 61 -13.33 11.41 0.23
CA GLY A 61 -12.30 10.39 0.43
C GLY A 61 -12.75 8.93 0.23
N GLY A 62 -13.99 8.67 -0.14
CA GLY A 62 -14.46 7.30 -0.29
C GLY A 62 -14.71 6.60 1.04
N GLY A 63 -15.03 5.31 0.96
CA GLY A 63 -15.28 4.49 2.15
C GLY A 63 -16.40 5.06 3.01
N GLN A 64 -16.14 5.16 4.32
CA GLN A 64 -17.04 5.79 5.28
C GLN A 64 -16.79 7.30 5.45
N GLY A 65 -15.83 7.88 4.73
CA GLY A 65 -15.45 9.30 4.88
C GLY A 65 -14.86 9.62 6.26
N GLN A 66 -14.13 8.67 6.87
CA GLN A 66 -13.57 8.80 8.21
C GLN A 66 -12.07 8.48 8.24
N ILE A 67 -11.37 9.07 9.21
CA ILE A 67 -9.94 8.90 9.43
C ILE A 67 -9.71 8.58 10.90
N ALA A 68 -9.10 7.43 11.19
CA ALA A 68 -8.52 7.15 12.50
C ALA A 68 -7.14 7.81 12.60
N PHE A 69 -6.77 8.31 13.76
CA PHE A 69 -5.46 8.91 14.01
C PHE A 69 -5.08 8.74 15.48
N VAL A 70 -3.81 8.93 15.82
CA VAL A 70 -3.31 8.89 17.20
C VAL A 70 -3.26 10.32 17.74
N SER A 71 -3.65 10.54 18.99
CA SER A 71 -3.51 11.81 19.71
C SER A 71 -3.23 11.59 21.20
N ASP A 72 -2.39 12.42 21.81
CA ASP A 72 -2.17 12.45 23.27
C ASP A 72 -2.94 13.55 24.00
N ARG A 73 -3.94 14.18 23.36
CA ARG A 73 -4.75 15.27 23.96
C ARG A 73 -5.43 14.94 25.29
N THR A 74 -5.55 13.65 25.63
CA THR A 74 -6.05 13.14 26.92
C THR A 74 -4.95 12.72 27.89
N GLY A 75 -3.69 13.11 27.65
CA GLY A 75 -2.52 12.89 28.50
C GLY A 75 -1.63 11.70 28.13
N ILE A 76 -2.12 10.76 27.32
CA ILE A 76 -1.34 9.65 26.76
C ILE A 76 -1.89 9.32 25.36
N MET A 77 -1.05 8.75 24.49
CA MET A 77 -1.46 8.37 23.13
C MET A 77 -2.70 7.49 23.13
N GLN A 78 -3.72 7.90 22.41
CA GLN A 78 -4.92 7.11 22.16
C GLN A 78 -5.29 7.23 20.69
N ILE A 79 -6.11 6.30 20.22
CA ILE A 79 -6.67 6.36 18.88
C ILE A 79 -7.98 7.14 18.94
N TRP A 80 -8.09 8.08 18.01
CA TRP A 80 -9.24 8.94 17.76
C TRP A 80 -9.76 8.70 16.35
N LEU A 81 -11.03 9.03 16.13
CA LEU A 81 -11.71 8.99 14.86
C LEU A 81 -12.27 10.37 14.54
N MET A 82 -12.20 10.78 13.29
CA MET A 82 -12.84 11.99 12.80
C MET A 82 -13.46 11.74 11.42
N ASN A 83 -14.36 12.63 11.01
CA ASN A 83 -14.74 12.73 9.61
C ASN A 83 -13.56 13.23 8.77
N SER A 84 -13.58 12.96 7.47
CA SER A 84 -12.50 13.33 6.55
C SER A 84 -12.33 14.84 6.36
N ASP A 85 -13.30 15.65 6.81
CA ASP A 85 -13.25 17.10 6.89
C ASP A 85 -12.71 17.65 8.24
N GLY A 86 -12.33 16.76 9.17
CA GLY A 86 -11.81 17.10 10.49
C GLY A 86 -12.86 17.26 11.58
N SER A 87 -14.16 17.19 11.25
CA SER A 87 -15.25 17.27 12.21
C SER A 87 -15.47 15.97 12.99
N ASN A 88 -16.32 16.02 14.03
CA ASN A 88 -16.76 14.85 14.81
C ASN A 88 -15.62 13.99 15.38
N GLN A 89 -14.66 14.64 16.01
CA GLN A 89 -13.53 13.95 16.64
C GLN A 89 -13.98 13.22 17.91
N ILE A 90 -13.84 11.89 17.93
CA ILE A 90 -14.19 11.02 19.05
C ILE A 90 -13.03 10.11 19.41
N GLN A 91 -12.87 9.80 20.69
CA GLN A 91 -11.85 8.87 21.17
C GLN A 91 -12.35 7.43 21.00
N LEU A 92 -11.57 6.56 20.34
CA LEU A 92 -11.91 5.16 20.15
C LEU A 92 -11.31 4.23 21.22
N THR A 93 -10.14 4.57 21.75
CA THR A 93 -9.44 3.73 22.74
C THR A 93 -9.21 4.47 24.05
N SER A 94 -9.20 3.74 25.16
CA SER A 94 -8.86 4.24 26.50
C SER A 94 -7.87 3.29 27.20
N MET A 95 -6.77 2.97 26.51
CA MET A 95 -5.76 2.01 27.00
C MET A 95 -4.86 2.66 28.06
N ASN A 96 -4.68 2.03 29.22
CA ASN A 96 -3.88 2.60 30.32
C ASN A 96 -2.41 2.92 29.93
N GLU A 97 -1.83 2.16 28.99
CA GLU A 97 -0.46 2.35 28.52
C GLU A 97 -0.38 2.93 27.11
N GLY A 98 -1.49 3.49 26.63
CA GLY A 98 -1.64 4.13 25.34
C GLY A 98 -1.79 3.18 24.16
N ALA A 99 -2.30 3.71 23.06
CA ALA A 99 -2.63 2.98 21.83
C ALA A 99 -2.19 3.75 20.59
N CYS A 100 -1.58 3.06 19.63
CA CYS A 100 -1.06 3.67 18.40
C CYS A 100 -1.18 2.77 17.17
N GLN A 101 -0.75 3.29 16.02
CA GLN A 101 -0.62 2.57 14.74
C GLN A 101 -1.95 1.93 14.28
N PRO A 102 -3.03 2.72 14.17
CA PRO A 102 -4.31 2.22 13.68
C PRO A 102 -4.20 1.70 12.25
N ASN A 103 -4.77 0.52 11.98
CA ASN A 103 -4.90 -0.06 10.65
C ASN A 103 -6.26 -0.75 10.51
N TRP A 104 -7.05 -0.33 9.53
CA TRP A 104 -8.43 -0.81 9.36
C TRP A 104 -8.50 -2.18 8.72
N SER A 105 -9.50 -2.97 9.12
CA SER A 105 -9.96 -4.11 8.33
C SER A 105 -10.53 -3.60 7.01
N PRO A 106 -10.50 -4.43 5.94
CA PRO A 106 -10.98 -4.00 4.62
C PRO A 106 -12.47 -3.68 4.59
N ASP A 107 -13.27 -4.25 5.49
CA ASP A 107 -14.70 -3.93 5.66
C ASP A 107 -14.95 -2.64 6.48
N GLY A 108 -13.91 -2.09 7.13
CA GLY A 108 -13.99 -0.93 8.00
C GLY A 108 -14.70 -1.20 9.35
N ALA A 109 -14.98 -2.45 9.70
CA ALA A 109 -15.68 -2.82 10.94
C ALA A 109 -14.72 -2.94 12.14
N HIS A 110 -13.46 -3.28 11.90
CA HIS A 110 -12.47 -3.51 12.93
C HIS A 110 -11.21 -2.66 12.70
N LEU A 111 -10.49 -2.42 13.80
CA LEU A 111 -9.24 -1.67 13.78
C LEU A 111 -8.15 -2.46 14.51
N ALA A 112 -7.07 -2.79 13.79
CA ALA A 112 -5.86 -3.32 14.39
C ALA A 112 -5.00 -2.15 14.91
N PHE A 113 -4.41 -2.31 16.09
CA PHE A 113 -3.56 -1.30 16.70
C PHE A 113 -2.60 -1.91 17.72
N ILE A 114 -1.67 -1.13 18.26
CA ILE A 114 -0.70 -1.59 19.26
C ILE A 114 -0.91 -0.98 20.64
N SER A 115 -0.59 -1.75 21.68
CA SER A 115 -0.46 -1.28 23.07
C SER A 115 0.54 -2.17 23.84
N PRO A 116 1.40 -1.64 24.73
CA PRO A 116 1.55 -0.22 25.08
C PRO A 116 2.08 0.66 23.94
N CYS A 117 1.63 1.91 23.92
CA CYS A 117 2.22 2.99 23.15
C CYS A 117 2.20 4.28 23.97
N ARG A 118 3.24 4.52 24.77
CA ARG A 118 3.26 5.68 25.68
C ARG A 118 3.59 7.00 24.98
N ARG A 119 4.32 6.91 23.86
CA ARG A 119 4.72 8.02 22.98
C ARG A 119 5.06 7.48 21.60
N LYS A 120 5.26 8.36 20.62
CA LYS A 120 5.76 7.99 19.29
C LYS A 120 7.21 7.48 19.37
N GLU A 121 7.46 6.25 18.96
CA GLU A 121 8.77 5.60 18.98
C GLU A 121 9.04 4.81 17.68
N GLY A 122 10.31 4.43 17.47
CA GLY A 122 10.72 3.57 16.35
C GLY A 122 10.53 2.07 16.63
N THR A 123 10.50 1.69 17.91
CA THR A 123 10.18 0.35 18.39
C THR A 123 9.29 0.47 19.62
N TYR A 124 8.47 -0.53 19.88
CA TYR A 124 7.50 -0.52 20.99
C TYR A 124 7.69 -1.75 21.88
N PRO A 125 8.65 -1.72 22.83
CA PRO A 125 8.93 -2.85 23.68
C PRO A 125 7.69 -3.32 24.46
N GLY A 126 7.44 -4.64 24.46
CA GLY A 126 6.27 -5.24 25.11
C GLY A 126 4.93 -4.99 24.41
N ALA A 127 4.91 -4.24 23.30
CA ALA A 127 3.68 -4.02 22.52
C ALA A 127 3.10 -5.34 22.00
N LYS A 128 1.78 -5.42 22.08
CA LYS A 128 0.97 -6.44 21.43
C LYS A 128 0.06 -5.76 20.43
N ILE A 129 -0.39 -6.56 19.45
CA ILE A 129 -1.44 -6.14 18.53
C ILE A 129 -2.80 -6.43 19.17
N PHE A 130 -3.70 -5.46 19.11
CA PHE A 130 -5.07 -5.54 19.55
C PHE A 130 -6.01 -5.31 18.36
N LEU A 131 -7.19 -5.91 18.44
CA LEU A 131 -8.30 -5.70 17.52
C LEU A 131 -9.44 -5.02 18.28
N LEU A 132 -9.86 -3.86 17.78
CA LEU A 132 -11.05 -3.14 18.21
C LEU A 132 -12.20 -3.46 17.26
N ASP A 133 -13.32 -3.94 17.80
CA ASP A 133 -14.55 -4.20 17.06
C ASP A 133 -15.56 -3.05 17.24
N LEU A 134 -15.81 -2.27 16.19
CA LEU A 134 -16.75 -1.15 16.24
C LEU A 134 -18.21 -1.57 16.08
N THR A 135 -18.46 -2.82 15.68
CA THR A 135 -19.81 -3.37 15.54
C THR A 135 -20.32 -3.95 16.86
N ASN A 136 -19.40 -4.28 17.77
CA ASN A 136 -19.69 -4.90 19.06
C ASN A 136 -19.24 -4.02 20.23
N ASN A 137 -19.89 -2.85 20.39
CA ASN A 137 -19.69 -1.94 21.53
C ASN A 137 -18.20 -1.62 21.82
N ASN A 138 -17.40 -1.43 20.77
CA ASN A 138 -15.97 -1.12 20.86
C ASN A 138 -15.19 -2.18 21.67
N GLN A 139 -15.57 -3.46 21.54
CA GLN A 139 -14.86 -4.55 22.22
C GLN A 139 -13.42 -4.63 21.73
N THR A 140 -12.48 -4.63 22.67
CA THR A 140 -11.05 -4.76 22.40
C THR A 140 -10.55 -6.14 22.80
N THR A 141 -9.85 -6.82 21.88
CA THR A 141 -9.23 -8.13 22.12
C THR A 141 -7.77 -8.12 21.68
N SER A 142 -6.91 -8.89 22.36
CA SER A 142 -5.52 -9.07 21.91
C SER A 142 -5.48 -10.07 20.76
N LEU A 143 -4.65 -9.81 19.75
CA LEU A 143 -4.35 -10.80 18.71
C LEU A 143 -3.73 -12.04 19.40
N PRO A 144 -4.21 -13.26 19.13
CA PRO A 144 -3.79 -14.45 19.87
C PRO A 144 -2.49 -15.05 19.28
N VAL A 145 -1.42 -14.25 19.34
CA VAL A 145 -0.05 -14.65 18.98
C VAL A 145 0.79 -14.90 20.24
N PRO A 146 1.82 -15.77 20.19
CA PRO A 146 2.74 -15.96 21.31
C PRO A 146 3.39 -14.63 21.73
N PRO A 147 3.60 -14.39 23.04
CA PRO A 147 4.19 -13.14 23.52
C PRO A 147 5.57 -12.88 22.90
N SER A 148 5.78 -11.64 22.45
CA SER A 148 7.08 -11.11 22.04
C SER A 148 7.53 -10.06 23.07
N PRO A 149 8.47 -10.37 23.98
CA PRO A 149 8.92 -9.39 24.98
C PRO A 149 9.48 -8.11 24.36
N SER A 150 10.05 -8.20 23.15
CA SER A 150 10.58 -7.06 22.41
C SER A 150 9.52 -6.31 21.60
N GLY A 151 8.30 -6.84 21.48
CA GLY A 151 7.15 -6.17 20.88
C GLY A 151 6.77 -6.65 19.48
N ASP A 152 5.47 -6.51 19.19
CA ASP A 152 4.83 -6.65 17.88
C ASP A 152 4.18 -5.31 17.49
N PHE A 153 4.47 -4.80 16.29
CA PHE A 153 4.05 -3.48 15.84
C PHE A 153 3.92 -3.36 14.32
N ASP A 154 3.45 -2.21 13.83
CA ASP A 154 3.10 -1.94 12.43
C ASP A 154 2.09 -2.96 11.84
N PRO A 155 0.90 -3.15 12.42
CA PRO A 155 -0.09 -4.07 11.87
C PRO A 155 -0.62 -3.61 10.51
N ALA A 156 -0.83 -4.55 9.60
CA ALA A 156 -1.39 -4.35 8.27
C ALA A 156 -2.34 -5.49 7.88
N TRP A 157 -3.63 -5.18 7.80
CA TRP A 157 -4.66 -6.12 7.39
C TRP A 157 -4.55 -6.46 5.89
N SER A 158 -4.74 -7.73 5.55
CA SER A 158 -4.88 -8.15 4.17
C SER A 158 -6.20 -7.62 3.57
N PRO A 159 -6.25 -7.37 2.24
CA PRO A 159 -7.47 -6.90 1.59
C PRO A 159 -8.63 -7.89 1.64
N ASP A 160 -8.34 -9.18 1.84
CA ASP A 160 -9.34 -10.24 2.03
C ASP A 160 -9.85 -10.33 3.48
N GLY A 161 -9.25 -9.60 4.43
CA GLY A 161 -9.64 -9.55 5.84
C GLY A 161 -9.19 -10.76 6.66
N THR A 162 -8.56 -11.76 6.06
CA THR A 162 -8.23 -13.05 6.69
C THR A 162 -6.87 -13.08 7.38
N ARG A 163 -5.99 -12.11 7.11
CA ARG A 163 -4.60 -12.10 7.57
C ARG A 163 -4.17 -10.72 8.07
N ILE A 164 -3.21 -10.72 8.99
CA ILE A 164 -2.53 -9.51 9.46
C ILE A 164 -1.02 -9.72 9.32
N ALA A 165 -0.38 -8.89 8.52
CA ALA A 165 1.07 -8.77 8.47
C ALA A 165 1.52 -7.74 9.52
N PHE A 166 2.67 -7.95 10.14
CA PHE A 166 3.19 -7.03 11.17
C PHE A 166 4.70 -7.18 11.36
N THR A 167 5.33 -6.14 11.90
CA THR A 167 6.71 -6.18 12.37
C THR A 167 6.77 -6.87 13.73
N SER A 168 7.68 -7.83 13.92
CA SER A 168 7.94 -8.44 15.22
C SER A 168 9.43 -8.53 15.52
N LEU A 169 9.78 -8.30 16.78
CA LEU A 169 11.14 -8.47 17.31
C LEU A 169 11.37 -9.86 17.95
N ARG A 170 10.44 -10.81 17.78
CA ARG A 170 10.50 -12.12 18.47
C ARG A 170 11.70 -13.00 18.11
N THR A 171 12.37 -12.71 16.99
CA THR A 171 13.61 -13.39 16.55
C THR A 171 14.88 -12.57 16.86
N GLY A 172 14.75 -11.53 17.70
CA GLY A 172 15.85 -10.66 18.14
C GLY A 172 16.17 -9.50 17.19
N ARG A 173 15.50 -9.42 16.04
CA ARG A 173 15.57 -8.32 15.06
C ARG A 173 14.19 -8.12 14.42
N PRO A 174 13.87 -6.93 13.88
CA PRO A 174 12.55 -6.69 13.31
C PRO A 174 12.43 -7.44 11.99
N HIS A 175 11.44 -8.31 11.92
CA HIS A 175 11.05 -9.05 10.74
C HIS A 175 9.53 -8.97 10.53
N ILE A 176 9.10 -9.22 9.29
CA ILE A 176 7.71 -9.32 8.93
C ILE A 176 7.17 -10.71 9.27
N PHE A 177 6.12 -10.73 10.08
CA PHE A 177 5.33 -11.91 10.39
C PHE A 177 3.93 -11.78 9.80
N LEU A 178 3.32 -12.93 9.55
CA LEU A 178 1.97 -13.06 9.04
C LEU A 178 1.17 -13.93 10.00
N TYR A 179 0.04 -13.41 10.46
CA TYR A 179 -0.93 -14.17 11.24
C TYR A 179 -2.21 -14.37 10.42
N ASN A 180 -2.66 -15.61 10.32
CA ASN A 180 -3.94 -15.94 9.68
C ASN A 180 -5.02 -16.04 10.77
N LEU A 181 -6.06 -15.21 10.66
CA LEU A 181 -7.13 -15.05 11.64
C LEU A 181 -8.06 -16.27 11.72
N GLU A 182 -8.18 -17.04 10.64
CA GLU A 182 -9.07 -18.20 10.56
C GLU A 182 -8.42 -19.47 11.13
N THR A 183 -7.16 -19.72 10.74
CA THR A 183 -6.42 -20.94 11.08
C THR A 183 -5.57 -20.79 12.35
N GLY A 184 -5.33 -19.55 12.78
CA GLY A 184 -4.40 -19.23 13.85
C GLY A 184 -2.92 -19.48 13.50
N ASN A 185 -2.60 -19.70 12.23
CA ASN A 185 -1.23 -19.93 11.79
C ASN A 185 -0.42 -18.62 11.90
N LEU A 186 0.76 -18.74 12.52
CA LEU A 186 1.75 -17.67 12.58
C LEU A 186 3.00 -18.07 11.80
N GLN A 187 3.37 -17.26 10.81
CA GLN A 187 4.50 -17.48 9.93
C GLN A 187 5.46 -16.29 9.93
N GLU A 188 6.76 -16.54 9.94
CA GLU A 188 7.79 -15.52 9.62
C GLU A 188 7.94 -15.42 8.10
N LEU A 189 7.67 -14.25 7.52
CA LEU A 189 7.80 -14.04 6.06
C LEU A 189 9.20 -13.60 5.66
N SER A 190 9.89 -12.86 6.53
CA SER A 190 11.21 -12.30 6.22
C SER A 190 12.27 -12.78 7.22
N ALA A 191 12.94 -13.90 6.95
CA ALA A 191 14.00 -14.42 7.82
C ALA A 191 15.40 -13.99 7.34
N THR A 192 15.64 -12.67 7.24
CA THR A 192 16.90 -12.14 6.69
C THR A 192 17.88 -11.68 7.77
N ARG A 193 19.07 -11.22 7.36
CA ARG A 193 20.01 -10.56 8.28
C ARG A 193 19.75 -9.06 8.44
N TYR A 194 18.75 -8.52 7.77
CA TYR A 194 18.44 -7.09 7.75
C TYR A 194 17.26 -6.79 8.66
N TYR A 195 16.87 -5.52 8.72
CA TYR A 195 15.73 -5.07 9.53
C TYR A 195 14.55 -4.82 8.60
N ASP A 196 13.54 -5.67 8.69
CA ASP A 196 12.35 -5.63 7.84
C ASP A 196 11.15 -5.19 8.68
N ARG A 197 10.51 -4.07 8.31
CA ARG A 197 9.44 -3.42 9.09
C ARG A 197 8.39 -2.73 8.21
N GLN A 198 7.33 -2.21 8.82
CA GLN A 198 6.28 -1.41 8.17
C GLN A 198 5.66 -2.09 6.93
N PRO A 199 5.09 -3.31 7.09
CA PRO A 199 4.44 -3.98 5.98
C PRO A 199 3.16 -3.24 5.55
N THR A 200 2.85 -3.28 4.25
CA THR A 200 1.56 -2.86 3.69
C THR A 200 1.19 -3.79 2.54
N TRP A 201 -0.09 -4.14 2.44
CA TRP A 201 -0.59 -5.02 1.38
C TRP A 201 -0.84 -4.27 0.08
N SER A 202 -0.57 -4.93 -1.05
CA SER A 202 -1.14 -4.52 -2.34
C SER A 202 -2.66 -4.72 -2.32
N PRO A 203 -3.45 -3.92 -3.06
CA PRO A 203 -4.91 -4.09 -3.12
C PRO A 203 -5.36 -5.46 -3.62
N SER A 204 -4.52 -6.14 -4.42
CA SER A 204 -4.76 -7.51 -4.88
C SER A 204 -4.58 -8.58 -3.81
N GLY A 205 -3.95 -8.28 -2.68
CA GLY A 205 -3.65 -9.24 -1.62
C GLY A 205 -2.55 -10.25 -1.97
N MET A 206 -1.84 -10.06 -3.08
CA MET A 206 -0.80 -10.97 -3.57
C MET A 206 0.63 -10.52 -3.22
N GLN A 207 0.79 -9.26 -2.78
CA GLN A 207 2.09 -8.68 -2.48
C GLN A 207 2.06 -7.88 -1.19
N ILE A 208 3.22 -7.80 -0.55
CA ILE A 208 3.49 -6.97 0.60
C ILE A 208 4.67 -6.07 0.25
N ALA A 209 4.47 -4.75 0.35
CA ALA A 209 5.56 -3.79 0.39
C ALA A 209 6.00 -3.59 1.85
N PHE A 210 7.29 -3.41 2.09
CA PHE A 210 7.85 -3.25 3.41
C PHE A 210 9.14 -2.43 3.36
N VAL A 211 9.60 -1.93 4.49
CA VAL A 211 10.88 -1.24 4.62
C VAL A 211 11.95 -2.24 5.02
N ARG A 212 13.06 -2.28 4.29
CA ARG A 212 14.28 -3.00 4.65
C ARG A 212 15.41 -2.00 4.91
N THR A 213 16.01 -2.07 6.09
CA THR A 213 17.25 -1.34 6.40
C THR A 213 18.47 -2.22 6.12
N VAL A 214 19.24 -1.85 5.10
CA VAL A 214 20.59 -2.42 4.85
C VAL A 214 21.65 -1.43 5.30
N VAL A 215 21.63 -0.24 4.71
CA VAL A 215 22.43 0.94 5.11
C VAL A 215 21.46 2.08 5.37
N PHE A 216 20.62 2.36 4.36
CA PHE A 216 19.45 3.23 4.45
C PHE A 216 18.17 2.41 4.37
N ASP A 217 17.07 3.00 4.82
CA ASP A 217 15.74 2.43 4.62
C ASP A 217 15.35 2.52 3.15
N GLN A 218 15.03 1.37 2.56
CA GLN A 218 14.49 1.29 1.22
C GLN A 218 13.20 0.46 1.25
N ILE A 219 12.32 0.72 0.29
CA ILE A 219 11.10 -0.07 0.13
C ILE A 219 11.45 -1.30 -0.70
N TRP A 220 10.97 -2.44 -0.23
CA TRP A 220 11.06 -3.73 -0.87
C TRP A 220 9.66 -4.30 -1.05
N ILE A 221 9.51 -5.22 -1.98
CA ILE A 221 8.28 -5.97 -2.20
C ILE A 221 8.57 -7.47 -2.11
N MET A 222 7.59 -8.24 -1.68
CA MET A 222 7.59 -9.71 -1.69
C MET A 222 6.17 -10.22 -1.98
N THR A 223 6.03 -11.50 -2.31
CA THR A 223 4.71 -12.14 -2.36
C THR A 223 4.08 -12.17 -0.97
N ASP A 224 2.77 -12.36 -0.90
CA ASP A 224 2.02 -12.59 0.33
C ASP A 224 2.50 -13.81 1.15
N THR A 225 3.23 -14.72 0.51
CA THR A 225 3.87 -15.89 1.10
C THR A 225 5.33 -15.68 1.51
N GLY A 226 5.87 -14.47 1.34
CA GLY A 226 7.26 -14.12 1.69
C GLY A 226 8.30 -14.51 0.63
N MET A 227 7.87 -14.98 -0.54
CA MET A 227 8.75 -15.34 -1.65
C MET A 227 9.05 -14.13 -2.54
N LEU A 228 10.01 -14.29 -3.47
CA LEU A 228 10.36 -13.31 -4.50
C LEU A 228 10.65 -11.90 -3.96
N SER A 229 11.34 -11.82 -2.82
CA SER A 229 11.71 -10.54 -2.21
C SER A 229 12.68 -9.76 -3.10
N GLU A 230 12.28 -8.56 -3.52
CA GLU A 230 13.10 -7.67 -4.36
C GLU A 230 12.99 -6.20 -3.97
N GLY A 231 14.01 -5.42 -4.30
CA GLY A 231 14.04 -3.98 -4.03
C GLY A 231 13.06 -3.23 -4.94
N PHE A 232 12.35 -2.27 -4.37
CA PHE A 232 11.41 -1.40 -5.07
C PHE A 232 12.02 -0.01 -5.32
N THR A 233 12.52 0.66 -4.27
CA THR A 233 13.21 1.96 -4.38
C THR A 233 14.73 1.81 -4.43
N PHE A 234 15.39 2.72 -5.17
CA PHE A 234 16.85 2.81 -5.32
C PHE A 234 17.32 4.27 -5.21
N SER A 235 16.83 4.97 -4.20
CA SER A 235 16.95 6.43 -4.06
C SER A 235 18.32 6.92 -3.57
N GLY A 236 19.28 6.01 -3.36
CA GLY A 236 20.61 6.31 -2.82
C GLY A 236 20.58 6.59 -1.31
N ASP A 237 21.30 7.62 -0.88
CA ASP A 237 21.56 7.94 0.54
C ASP A 237 20.39 8.67 1.22
N VAL A 238 19.20 8.08 1.14
CA VAL A 238 17.96 8.62 1.73
C VAL A 238 17.14 7.48 2.34
N ASN A 239 16.36 7.78 3.38
CA ASN A 239 15.49 6.80 4.02
C ASN A 239 14.07 6.90 3.47
N ASN A 240 13.58 5.84 2.84
CA ASN A 240 12.19 5.71 2.41
C ASN A 240 11.42 4.87 3.44
N GLN A 241 10.36 5.45 4.01
CA GLN A 241 9.63 4.90 5.16
C GLN A 241 8.12 5.00 4.97
N SER A 242 7.37 4.19 5.72
CA SER A 242 5.89 4.18 5.76
C SER A 242 5.25 4.04 4.36
N PRO A 243 5.54 2.95 3.62
CA PRO A 243 4.95 2.72 2.32
C PRO A 243 3.43 2.47 2.44
N VAL A 244 2.68 2.91 1.43
CA VAL A 244 1.23 2.66 1.28
C VAL A 244 0.90 2.59 -0.21
N TRP A 245 0.10 1.60 -0.59
CA TRP A 245 -0.36 1.42 -1.97
C TRP A 245 -1.52 2.35 -2.31
N SER A 246 -1.58 2.80 -3.56
CA SER A 246 -2.83 3.32 -4.14
C SER A 246 -3.90 2.22 -4.21
N PRO A 247 -5.20 2.56 -4.12
CA PRO A 247 -6.29 1.58 -4.20
C PRO A 247 -6.33 0.77 -5.51
N ASP A 248 -5.79 1.31 -6.60
CA ASP A 248 -5.66 0.65 -7.90
C ASP A 248 -4.39 -0.23 -8.03
N GLY A 249 -3.47 -0.17 -7.05
CA GLY A 249 -2.23 -0.93 -7.03
C GLY A 249 -1.13 -0.40 -7.96
N LEU A 250 -1.33 0.76 -8.60
CA LEU A 250 -0.39 1.28 -9.61
C LEU A 250 0.74 2.12 -9.04
N ILE A 251 0.61 2.63 -7.80
CA ILE A 251 1.56 3.56 -7.19
C ILE A 251 1.79 3.16 -5.73
N ILE A 252 3.03 3.26 -5.26
CA ILE A 252 3.37 3.20 -3.83
C ILE A 252 3.81 4.61 -3.39
N TYR A 253 3.13 5.16 -2.39
CA TYR A 253 3.46 6.40 -1.72
C TYR A 253 4.24 6.11 -0.44
N TYR A 254 5.14 7.02 -0.06
CA TYR A 254 6.00 6.86 1.12
C TYR A 254 6.56 8.20 1.57
N SER A 255 7.14 8.21 2.76
CA SER A 255 7.92 9.33 3.28
C SER A 255 9.39 9.16 2.88
N GLN A 256 9.97 10.15 2.21
CA GLN A 256 11.41 10.20 1.95
C GLN A 256 12.08 11.21 2.89
N VAL A 257 13.01 10.72 3.70
CA VAL A 257 13.76 11.48 4.71
C VAL A 257 15.20 11.67 4.24
N ARG A 258 15.65 12.93 4.07
CA ARG A 258 17.05 13.27 3.75
C ARG A 258 17.75 13.91 4.95
N ASN A 259 18.93 13.41 5.33
CA ASN A 259 19.82 13.94 6.39
C ASN A 259 19.25 13.97 7.83
N ASN A 260 17.98 14.34 8.03
CA ASN A 260 17.22 14.33 9.29
C ASN A 260 15.69 14.45 9.02
N LEU A 261 14.85 14.34 10.06
CA LEU A 261 13.38 14.42 9.95
C LEU A 261 12.85 15.81 9.50
N VAL A 262 13.69 16.85 9.49
CA VAL A 262 13.29 18.23 9.12
C VAL A 262 13.13 18.35 7.59
N SER A 263 13.78 17.48 6.82
CA SER A 263 13.67 17.44 5.34
C SER A 263 12.94 16.17 4.88
N THR A 264 11.72 15.99 5.38
CA THR A 264 10.85 14.86 5.04
C THR A 264 9.76 15.28 4.07
N TRP A 265 9.65 14.57 2.96
CA TRP A 265 8.67 14.81 1.91
C TRP A 265 7.86 13.55 1.62
N LEU A 266 6.62 13.72 1.14
CA LEU A 266 5.94 12.62 0.49
C LEU A 266 6.49 12.42 -0.91
N THR A 267 6.76 11.15 -1.23
CA THR A 267 7.30 10.70 -2.50
C THR A 267 6.47 9.52 -2.96
N ALA A 268 6.40 9.33 -4.27
CA ALA A 268 5.74 8.19 -4.87
C ALA A 268 6.56 7.63 -6.04
N LEU A 269 6.35 6.34 -6.30
CA LEU A 269 6.91 5.64 -7.44
C LEU A 269 5.82 4.73 -8.04
N ARG A 270 5.70 4.76 -9.37
CA ARG A 270 4.80 3.84 -10.07
C ARG A 270 5.33 2.42 -9.95
N TYR A 271 4.43 1.46 -9.78
CA TYR A 271 4.81 0.05 -9.65
C TYR A 271 5.66 -0.44 -10.83
N GLU A 272 5.34 -0.02 -12.05
CA GLU A 272 6.08 -0.40 -13.26
C GLU A 272 7.42 0.32 -13.43
N ASP A 273 7.63 1.43 -12.72
CA ASP A 273 8.92 2.12 -12.67
C ASP A 273 9.78 1.64 -11.49
N ARG A 274 9.41 0.54 -10.82
CA ARG A 274 10.24 -0.09 -9.77
C ARG A 274 11.66 -0.34 -10.28
N LYS A 275 12.64 -0.21 -9.39
CA LYS A 275 14.08 -0.31 -9.72
C LYS A 275 14.64 0.83 -10.57
N THR A 276 13.90 1.93 -10.72
CA THR A 276 14.38 3.15 -11.38
C THR A 276 14.48 4.31 -10.39
N SER A 277 15.02 5.44 -10.85
CA SER A 277 15.07 6.70 -10.10
C SER A 277 13.93 7.68 -10.47
N LYS A 278 12.86 7.20 -11.10
CA LYS A 278 11.72 8.02 -11.57
C LYS A 278 10.72 8.40 -10.47
N GLU A 279 11.19 8.47 -9.23
CA GLU A 279 10.39 8.88 -8.09
C GLU A 279 9.96 10.33 -8.25
N PHE A 280 8.74 10.67 -7.80
CA PHE A 280 8.21 12.03 -7.85
C PHE A 280 7.68 12.46 -6.49
N ARG A 281 7.83 13.75 -6.18
CA ARG A 281 7.38 14.35 -4.92
C ARG A 281 5.94 14.82 -4.99
N ILE A 282 5.29 14.86 -3.82
CA ILE A 282 3.92 15.34 -3.68
C ILE A 282 3.87 16.28 -2.47
N PRO A 283 3.51 17.56 -2.67
CA PRO A 283 3.32 18.25 -3.94
C PRO A 283 4.61 18.32 -4.77
N ALA A 284 4.48 18.46 -6.09
CA ALA A 284 5.63 18.52 -7.01
C ALA A 284 6.43 19.82 -6.85
N GLU A 285 5.74 20.93 -6.62
CA GLU A 285 6.35 22.22 -6.30
C GLU A 285 6.50 22.35 -4.79
N ASN A 286 7.57 23.02 -4.35
CA ASN A 286 7.77 23.31 -2.94
C ASN A 286 6.71 24.37 -2.54
N PRO A 287 5.68 24.02 -1.76
CA PRO A 287 4.51 24.88 -1.53
C PRO A 287 4.80 26.06 -0.58
N GLY A 288 6.05 26.50 -0.51
CA GLY A 288 6.53 27.53 0.40
C GLY A 288 6.76 26.96 1.81
N SER A 289 7.89 26.32 2.05
CA SER A 289 8.34 25.88 3.39
C SER A 289 7.35 25.04 4.21
N PHE A 290 6.27 24.53 3.61
CA PHE A 290 5.32 23.67 4.31
C PHE A 290 5.87 22.25 4.32
N GLY A 291 5.97 21.69 5.53
CA GLY A 291 6.61 20.42 5.81
C GLY A 291 7.33 20.50 7.15
N PRO A 292 7.84 19.38 7.66
CA PRO A 292 7.91 18.04 7.05
C PRO A 292 6.55 17.33 6.90
N MET A 293 6.45 16.39 5.96
CA MET A 293 5.26 15.56 5.72
C MET A 293 5.59 14.07 5.90
N TYR A 294 4.84 13.35 6.72
CA TYR A 294 5.20 12.00 7.13
C TYR A 294 4.00 11.06 7.22
N LYS A 295 4.26 9.74 7.09
CA LYS A 295 3.27 8.65 7.24
C LYS A 295 1.99 8.89 6.41
N PRO A 296 2.08 8.82 5.08
CA PRO A 296 0.91 8.99 4.23
C PRO A 296 -0.10 7.85 4.44
N SER A 297 -1.37 8.16 4.21
CA SER A 297 -2.49 7.23 4.13
C SER A 297 -3.37 7.66 2.96
N ILE A 298 -3.70 6.74 2.07
CA ILE A 298 -4.46 7.04 0.85
C ILE A 298 -5.94 6.77 1.10
N SER A 299 -6.78 7.69 0.65
CA SER A 299 -8.23 7.56 0.77
C SER A 299 -8.74 6.41 -0.11
N PRO A 300 -9.80 5.67 0.31
CA PRO A 300 -10.35 4.54 -0.43
C PRO A 300 -10.74 4.85 -1.89
N ASP A 301 -11.13 6.08 -2.20
CA ASP A 301 -11.42 6.54 -3.57
C ASP A 301 -10.15 6.86 -4.39
N GLY A 302 -8.98 6.90 -3.76
CA GLY A 302 -7.70 7.20 -4.40
C GLY A 302 -7.44 8.68 -4.69
N TYR A 303 -8.31 9.59 -4.24
CA TYR A 303 -8.20 11.02 -4.58
C TYR A 303 -7.45 11.87 -3.55
N TYR A 304 -7.32 11.40 -2.31
CA TYR A 304 -6.73 12.16 -1.21
C TYR A 304 -5.63 11.40 -0.48
N ILE A 305 -4.69 12.16 0.06
CA ILE A 305 -3.64 11.71 0.96
C ILE A 305 -3.90 12.37 2.32
N GLY A 306 -4.13 11.56 3.35
CA GLY A 306 -4.02 11.98 4.75
C GLY A 306 -2.59 11.77 5.22
N PHE A 307 -2.02 12.72 5.96
CA PHE A 307 -0.64 12.62 6.42
C PHE A 307 -0.42 13.45 7.68
N GLU A 308 0.67 13.16 8.40
CA GLU A 308 1.11 13.92 9.55
C GLU A 308 2.07 15.04 9.11
N SER A 309 1.96 16.24 9.69
CA SER A 309 2.90 17.34 9.45
C SER A 309 3.04 18.25 10.68
N TRP A 310 4.21 18.89 10.82
CA TRP A 310 4.51 19.84 11.90
C TRP A 310 5.28 21.07 11.39
N PRO A 311 4.61 21.97 10.63
CA PRO A 311 5.28 23.12 10.00
C PRO A 311 5.88 24.13 10.99
N ASP A 312 5.38 24.18 12.22
CA ASP A 312 5.91 25.02 13.30
C ASP A 312 7.14 24.40 14.00
N GLY A 313 7.53 23.18 13.60
CA GLY A 313 8.64 22.43 14.15
C GLY A 313 8.32 21.64 15.43
N ASN A 314 7.11 21.77 16.00
CA ASN A 314 6.77 21.20 17.31
C ASN A 314 5.42 20.48 17.33
N ASN A 315 4.33 21.10 16.85
CA ASN A 315 3.00 20.52 16.94
C ASN A 315 2.72 19.65 15.72
N HIS A 316 2.44 18.37 15.97
CA HIS A 316 2.10 17.42 14.94
C HIS A 316 0.59 17.41 14.75
N ASP A 317 0.14 17.71 13.54
CA ASP A 317 -1.27 17.64 13.18
C ASP A 317 -1.51 16.71 12.00
N ILE A 318 -2.76 16.30 11.84
CA ILE A 318 -3.21 15.59 10.64
C ILE A 318 -3.60 16.60 9.58
N TYR A 319 -3.09 16.39 8.37
CA TYR A 319 -3.41 17.15 7.17
C TYR A 319 -3.97 16.22 6.10
N ARG A 320 -4.65 16.82 5.14
CA ARG A 320 -5.11 16.17 3.91
C ARG A 320 -4.77 17.03 2.71
N MET A 321 -4.43 16.40 1.60
CA MET A 321 -4.36 17.06 0.29
C MET A 321 -4.84 16.10 -0.80
N ALA A 322 -5.14 16.61 -1.99
CA ALA A 322 -5.38 15.78 -3.16
C ALA A 322 -4.09 15.05 -3.59
N VAL A 323 -4.20 13.90 -4.25
CA VAL A 323 -3.03 13.10 -4.70
C VAL A 323 -2.12 13.84 -5.69
N ASN A 324 -2.62 14.89 -6.35
CA ASN A 324 -1.82 15.78 -7.19
C ASN A 324 -1.07 16.88 -6.40
N GLY A 325 -1.24 16.95 -5.09
CA GLY A 325 -0.61 17.94 -4.19
C GLY A 325 -1.39 19.23 -3.99
N SER A 326 -2.59 19.37 -4.56
CA SER A 326 -3.47 20.53 -4.35
C SER A 326 -4.38 20.35 -3.13
N ASP A 327 -5.17 21.39 -2.79
CA ASP A 327 -6.19 21.35 -1.73
C ASP A 327 -5.68 20.90 -0.36
N LEU A 328 -4.53 21.45 0.04
CA LEU A 328 -3.94 21.22 1.35
C LEU A 328 -4.82 21.82 2.46
N VAL A 329 -5.24 20.97 3.40
CA VAL A 329 -6.10 21.31 4.53
C VAL A 329 -5.53 20.71 5.82
N ARG A 330 -5.44 21.51 6.89
CA ARG A 330 -5.17 21.05 8.26
C ARG A 330 -6.47 20.53 8.88
N LEU A 331 -6.49 19.28 9.35
CA LEU A 331 -7.68 18.63 9.91
C LEU A 331 -7.74 18.67 11.44
N THR A 332 -6.60 18.72 12.12
CA THR A 332 -6.53 18.83 13.58
C THR A 332 -5.78 20.08 14.01
N THR A 333 -6.13 20.63 15.18
CA THR A 333 -5.56 21.88 15.72
C THR A 333 -5.33 21.82 17.23
N ASP A 334 -5.50 20.64 17.83
CA ASP A 334 -5.27 20.46 19.25
C ASP A 334 -3.76 20.62 19.56
N PRO A 335 -3.37 21.08 20.77
CA PRO A 335 -1.96 21.15 21.15
C PRO A 335 -1.27 19.80 21.35
N GLY A 336 -2.04 18.71 21.45
CA GLY A 336 -1.55 17.34 21.51
C GLY A 336 -0.92 16.90 20.19
N THR A 337 0.02 15.96 20.29
CA THR A 337 0.71 15.39 19.13
C THR A 337 -0.22 14.43 18.39
N ASP A 338 -0.64 14.81 17.19
CA ASP A 338 -1.48 13.98 16.33
C ASP A 338 -0.67 13.30 15.19
N PHE A 339 -0.80 11.99 15.01
CA PHE A 339 -0.05 11.25 13.97
C PHE A 339 -0.70 9.95 13.51
N SER A 340 -0.06 9.29 12.51
CA SER A 340 -0.49 7.99 11.98
C SER A 340 -1.96 7.98 11.51
N PRO A 341 -2.34 8.84 10.54
CA PRO A 341 -3.67 8.80 9.98
C PRO A 341 -3.92 7.47 9.25
N ALA A 342 -5.14 6.95 9.34
CA ALA A 342 -5.59 5.74 8.67
C ALA A 342 -7.04 5.93 8.17
N TRP A 343 -7.21 6.04 6.85
CA TRP A 343 -8.53 6.17 6.24
C TRP A 343 -9.38 4.91 6.42
N ARG A 344 -10.63 5.09 6.82
CA ARG A 344 -11.59 4.00 7.04
C ARG A 344 -12.23 3.56 5.70
N PRO A 345 -12.04 2.31 5.27
CA PRO A 345 -12.68 1.78 4.07
C PRO A 345 -14.17 1.48 4.32
N ILE A 346 -14.87 1.08 3.25
CA ILE A 346 -16.21 0.47 3.30
C ILE A 346 -16.13 -0.82 2.49
N SER A 347 -16.88 -1.86 2.89
CA SER A 347 -17.02 -3.07 2.06
C SER A 347 -17.41 -2.68 0.64
N LYS A 348 -16.73 -3.25 -0.35
CA LYS A 348 -17.26 -3.30 -1.71
C LYS A 348 -18.42 -4.29 -1.79
#